data_AF-A0ABD0R8L4-F1
#
_entry.id   AF-A0ABD0R8L4-F1
#
_cell.length_a   1.000
_cell.length_b   1.000
_cell.length_c   1.000
_cell.angle_alpha   90.00
_cell.angle_beta   90.00
_cell.angle_gamma   90.00
#
_symmetry.space_group_name_H-M   'P 1'
#
loop_
_entity.id
_entity.type
_entity.pdbx_description
1 polymer ?
#
loop_
_entity_poly.entity_id
_entity_poly.type
_entity_poly.pdbx_seq_one_letter_code
_entity_poly.pdbx_strand_id
1 'polypeptide(L)' 'LCGCHLTDQSCESLSSALQSSNSVLRELDLSNNNLQDHGVKLLSDGLKSPNSKLEIL' A
#
# COMPACT_ATOMS: atom_id res chain seq x y z
N LEU A 1 0.94 9.44 -2.58
CA LEU A 1 -0.44 9.56 -2.09
C LEU A 1 -0.50 10.30 -0.76
N CYS A 2 0.38 11.29 -0.56
CA CYS A 2 0.41 12.05 0.69
C CYS A 2 -0.86 12.89 0.88
N GLY A 3 -1.42 12.91 2.08
CA GLY A 3 -2.58 13.76 2.43
C GLY A 3 -3.86 13.45 1.66
N CYS A 4 -3.99 12.24 1.15
CA CYS A 4 -5.19 11.71 0.52
C CYS A 4 -6.09 11.07 1.59
N HIS A 5 -7.40 11.33 1.56
CA HIS A 5 -8.33 10.62 2.45
C HIS A 5 -8.53 9.17 2.00
N LEU A 6 -7.50 8.35 2.23
CA LEU A 6 -7.49 6.93 1.89
C LEU A 6 -8.50 6.19 2.75
N THR A 7 -9.39 5.46 2.09
CA THR A 7 -10.36 4.56 2.71
C THR A 7 -9.80 3.13 2.77
N ASP A 8 -10.44 2.26 3.54
CA ASP A 8 -10.09 0.84 3.57
C ASP A 8 -10.10 0.21 2.16
N GLN A 9 -11.07 0.56 1.32
CA GLN A 9 -11.15 0.12 -0.08
C GLN A 9 -9.93 0.53 -0.90
N SER A 10 -9.42 1.75 -0.68
CA SER A 10 -8.21 2.22 -1.35
C SER A 10 -6.96 1.45 -0.86
N CYS A 11 -6.91 1.10 0.43
CA CYS A 11 -5.85 0.27 1.01
C CYS A 11 -5.88 -1.16 0.46
N GLU A 12 -7.06 -1.76 0.26
CA GLU A 12 -7.20 -3.06 -0.41
C GLU A 12 -6.71 -3.01 -1.86
N SER A 13 -7.05 -1.93 -2.58
CA SER A 13 -6.63 -1.74 -3.98
C SER A 13 -5.11 -1.57 -4.08
N LEU A 14 -4.51 -0.78 -3.18
CA LEU A 14 -3.06 -0.62 -3.09
C LEU A 14 -2.37 -1.93 -2.70
N SER A 15 -2.93 -2.66 -1.73
CA SER A 15 -2.42 -3.98 -1.34
C SER A 15 -2.44 -4.95 -2.53
N SER A 16 -3.53 -4.99 -3.29
CA SER A 16 -3.64 -5.83 -4.50
C SER A 16 -2.61 -5.43 -5.56
N ALA A 17 -2.37 -4.12 -5.73
CA ALA A 17 -1.35 -3.62 -6.65
C ALA A 17 0.07 -4.03 -6.23
N LEU A 18 0.39 -3.96 -4.92
CA LEU A 18 1.67 -4.40 -4.36
C LEU A 18 1.89 -5.91 -4.55
N GLN A 19 0.83 -6.70 -4.46
CA GLN A 19 0.88 -8.15 -4.61
C GLN A 19 0.97 -8.61 -6.07
N SER A 20 0.63 -7.75 -7.02
CA SER A 20 0.63 -8.08 -8.45
C SER A 20 2.03 -8.44 -8.92
N SER A 21 2.19 -9.55 -9.65
CA SER A 21 3.46 -9.97 -10.25
C SER A 21 4.03 -8.92 -11.22
N ASN A 22 3.15 -8.08 -11.76
CA ASN A 22 3.49 -7.00 -12.68
C ASN A 22 3.77 -5.68 -11.96
N SER A 23 3.75 -5.66 -10.62
CA SER A 23 4.11 -4.47 -9.87
C SER A 23 5.53 -4.04 -10.22
N VAL A 24 5.67 -2.77 -10.57
CA VAL A 24 6.95 -2.09 -10.81
C VAL A 24 7.14 -0.94 -9.81
N LEU A 25 6.23 -0.82 -8.84
CA LEU A 25 6.23 0.26 -7.86
C LEU A 25 7.43 0.11 -6.93
N ARG A 26 8.29 1.13 -6.90
CA ARG A 26 9.50 1.18 -6.06
C ARG A 26 9.38 2.12 -4.88
N GLU A 27 8.58 3.17 -5.03
CA GLU A 27 8.41 4.20 -4.01
C GLU A 27 6.92 4.51 -3.84
N LEU A 28 6.45 4.59 -2.60
CA LEU A 28 5.06 4.88 -2.29
C LEU A 28 4.96 5.76 -1.05
N ASP A 29 4.76 7.06 -1.24
CA ASP A 29 4.55 7.98 -0.12
C ASP A 29 3.09 7.94 0.35
N LEU A 30 2.88 7.48 1.59
CA LEU A 30 1.58 7.46 2.30
C LEU A 30 1.52 8.46 3.47
N SER A 31 2.47 9.39 3.56
CA SER A 31 2.51 10.37 4.64
C SER A 31 1.23 11.22 4.72
N ASN A 32 0.94 11.76 5.91
CA ASN A 32 -0.25 12.58 6.16
C ASN A 32 -1.60 11.90 5.86
N ASN A 33 -1.66 10.57 5.79
CA ASN A 33 -2.91 9.81 5.71
C ASN A 33 -3.23 9.15 7.04
N ASN A 34 -4.49 9.23 7.47
CA ASN A 34 -4.97 8.47 8.61
C ASN A 34 -5.49 7.09 8.15
N LEU A 35 -4.57 6.14 8.00
CA LEU A 35 -4.87 4.79 7.49
C LEU A 35 -5.65 3.91 8.47
N GLN A 36 -5.68 4.28 9.76
CA GLN A 36 -6.21 3.46 10.85
C GLN A 36 -5.57 2.05 10.90
N ASP A 37 -5.88 1.27 11.94
CA ASP A 37 -5.28 -0.07 12.10
C ASP A 37 -5.64 -1.01 10.94
N HIS A 38 -6.85 -0.87 10.40
CA HIS A 38 -7.31 -1.70 9.29
C HIS A 38 -6.54 -1.43 8.00
N GLY A 39 -6.39 -0.16 7.59
CA GLY A 39 -5.65 0.20 6.38
C GLY A 39 -4.18 -0.19 6.47
N VAL A 40 -3.55 0.01 7.63
CA VAL A 40 -2.16 -0.42 7.88
C VAL A 40 -2.01 -1.94 7.74
N LYS A 41 -2.95 -2.72 8.29
CA LYS A 41 -2.92 -4.18 8.18
C LYS A 41 -3.02 -4.66 6.72
N LEU A 42 -3.95 -4.10 5.95
CA LEU A 42 -4.13 -4.43 4.53
C LEU A 42 -2.87 -4.16 3.71
N LEU A 43 -2.26 -3.00 3.91
CA LEU A 43 -1.03 -2.61 3.21
C LEU A 43 0.16 -3.48 3.65
N SER A 44 0.26 -3.77 4.95
CA SER A 44 1.30 -4.65 5.49
C SER A 44 1.24 -6.05 4.89
N ASP A 45 0.03 -6.59 4.70
CA ASP A 45 -0.14 -7.90 4.05
C ASP A 45 0.23 -7.85 2.56
N GLY A 46 -0.02 -6.73 1.88
CA GLY A 46 0.43 -6.53 0.49
C GLY A 46 1.94 -6.46 0.35
N LEU A 47 2.61 -5.80 1.29
CA LEU A 47 4.07 -5.66 1.32
C LEU A 47 4.80 -6.97 1.61
N LYS A 48 4.19 -7.91 2.34
CA LYS A 48 4.75 -9.24 2.60
C LYS A 48 4.79 -10.13 1.35
N SER A 49 4.10 -9.75 0.28
CA SER A 49 4.10 -10.54 -0.95
C SER A 49 5.49 -10.56 -1.58
N PRO A 50 5.97 -11.72 -2.06
CA PRO A 50 7.25 -11.80 -2.78
C PRO A 50 7.26 -11.00 -4.09
N ASN A 51 6.08 -10.59 -4.58
CA ASN A 51 5.96 -9.77 -5.77
C ASN A 51 6.12 -8.27 -5.48
N SER A 52 6.10 -7.85 -4.21
CA SER A 52 6.31 -6.47 -3.83
C SER A 52 7.75 -6.06 -4.14
N LYS A 53 7.92 -5.04 -4.99
CA LYS A 53 9.22 -4.48 -5.37
C LYS A 53 9.49 -3.14 -4.70
N LEU A 54 8.66 -2.78 -3.71
CA LEU A 54 8.72 -1.51 -3.01
C LEU A 54 10.01 -1.43 -2.19
N GLU A 55 10.77 -0.37 -2.40
CA GLU A 55 12.05 -0.09 -1.73
C GLU A 55 11.88 1.04 -0.70
N ILE A 56 10.99 2.00 -0.99
CA ILE A 56 10.72 3.16 -0.13
C ILE A 56 9.21 3.28 0.13
N LEU A 57 8.86 3.45 1.40
CA LEU A 57 7.51 3.65 1.90
C LEU A 57 7.46 4.88 2.83
#